data_AF-A0A428YAT2-F1
#
_entry.id   AF-A0A428YAT2-F1
#
_cell.length_a   1.000
_cell.length_b   1.000
_cell.length_c   1.000
_cell.angle_alpha   90.00
_cell.angle_beta   90.00
_cell.angle_gamma   90.00
#
_symmetry.space_group_name_H-M   'P 1'
#
loop_
_entity.id
_entity.type
_entity.pdbx_description
1 polymer ?
#
loop_
_entity_poly.entity_id
_entity_poly.type
_entity_poly.pdbx_seq_one_letter_code
_entity_poly.pdbx_strand_id
1 'polypeptide(L)'
;MKIRKAFAALALIVTLPLGAAACSTDAADTTASTTTSTSTTTTSAGAANGAPAGGGPGGGVDVSAVSTEEQLIALIQDAYGDASLDKHRGHRPVQTVLDTVLAISHEELHVRMDAGANLATVATDLGIDPQTLITALVASWSPAIDNVLATGAITEAEAEQYRAALKEAFTFRVTWNGTDATPTFTGLSA
;
A
#
# COMPACT_ATOMS: atom_id res chain seq x y z
N MET A 1 -28.47 19.26 -17.94
CA MET A 1 -29.47 19.62 -16.91
C MET A 1 -28.73 19.73 -15.58
N LYS A 2 -28.57 20.95 -15.05
CA LYS A 2 -27.79 21.25 -13.83
C LYS A 2 -28.76 21.26 -12.64
N ILE A 3 -28.55 20.41 -11.64
CA ILE A 3 -29.29 20.50 -10.37
C ILE A 3 -28.27 20.52 -9.24
N ARG A 4 -28.01 21.74 -8.76
CA ARG A 4 -27.35 22.02 -7.48
C ARG A 4 -28.42 22.02 -6.41
N LYS A 5 -28.23 21.32 -5.29
CA LYS A 5 -29.02 21.56 -4.07
C LYS A 5 -28.09 21.70 -2.87
N ALA A 6 -28.40 22.76 -2.13
CA ALA A 6 -27.62 23.39 -1.09
C ALA A 6 -27.94 22.83 0.31
N PHE A 7 -26.91 22.83 1.15
CA PHE A 7 -26.84 23.12 2.59
C PHE A 7 -28.04 22.84 3.51
N ALA A 8 -27.78 22.08 4.58
CA ALA A 8 -28.35 22.35 5.90
C ALA A 8 -27.34 21.98 7.00
N ALA A 9 -26.82 23.00 7.67
CA ALA A 9 -26.02 22.90 8.88
C ALA A 9 -26.94 22.65 10.10
N LEU A 10 -26.54 21.77 11.00
CA LEU A 10 -27.09 21.70 12.35
C LEU A 10 -25.94 21.44 13.34
N ALA A 11 -25.62 22.46 14.12
CA ALA A 11 -24.73 22.37 15.27
C ALA A 11 -25.58 22.15 16.54
N LEU A 12 -25.12 21.28 17.45
CA LEU A 12 -25.45 21.41 18.87
C LEU A 12 -24.35 20.79 19.75
N ILE A 13 -23.88 21.62 20.67
CA ILE A 13 -22.82 21.41 21.67
C ILE A 13 -23.39 20.69 22.90
N VAL A 14 -22.65 19.72 23.48
CA VAL A 14 -22.78 19.34 24.91
C VAL A 14 -21.40 19.03 25.48
N THR A 15 -21.12 19.59 26.65
CA THR A 15 -19.86 19.56 27.40
C THR A 15 -20.01 18.91 28.78
N LEU A 16 -18.96 18.16 29.20
CA LEU A 16 -18.47 17.85 30.58
C LEU A 16 -19.26 16.85 31.48
N PRO A 17 -18.67 16.29 32.58
CA PRO A 17 -17.26 15.90 32.87
C PRO A 17 -17.07 14.60 33.73
N LEU A 18 -15.79 14.30 34.07
CA LEU A 18 -15.25 13.69 35.31
C LEU A 18 -15.41 12.17 35.58
N GLY A 19 -14.27 11.46 35.62
CA GLY A 19 -14.12 10.15 36.25
C GLY A 19 -12.66 9.86 36.57
N ALA A 20 -12.32 9.90 37.87
CA ALA A 20 -10.99 9.72 38.41
C ALA A 20 -10.61 8.22 38.56
N ALA A 21 -9.34 7.90 38.34
CA ALA A 21 -8.71 6.70 38.88
C ALA A 21 -7.25 7.02 39.25
N ALA A 22 -6.98 7.06 40.56
CA ALA A 22 -5.64 7.11 41.12
C ALA A 22 -5.53 5.97 42.15
N CYS A 23 -4.65 5.01 41.86
CA CYS A 23 -3.84 4.12 42.72
C CYS A 23 -3.45 2.92 41.83
N SER A 24 -2.22 2.44 41.76
CA SER A 24 -1.17 2.36 42.77
C SER A 24 0.21 2.43 42.13
N THR A 25 1.13 3.02 42.89
CA THR A 25 2.59 2.90 42.77
C THR A 25 3.02 1.44 42.87
N ASP A 26 3.93 1.01 42.00
CA ASP A 26 5.10 0.21 42.38
C ASP A 26 6.30 0.62 41.50
N ALA A 27 7.49 0.48 42.05
CA ALA A 27 8.67 1.27 41.74
C ALA A 27 9.75 0.48 41.01
N ALA A 28 10.57 1.23 40.27
CA ALA A 28 11.95 0.97 39.88
C ALA A 28 12.23 -0.25 38.95
N ASP A 29 12.86 0.01 37.81
CA ASP A 29 14.33 -0.09 37.77
C ASP A 29 14.92 0.69 36.59
N THR A 30 16.05 1.32 36.88
CA THR A 30 16.88 2.05 35.92
C THR A 30 17.77 1.06 35.20
N THR A 31 17.70 0.97 33.88
CA THR A 31 18.89 0.66 33.07
C THR A 31 18.80 1.36 31.73
N ALA A 32 19.57 2.43 31.62
CA ALA A 32 20.00 2.94 30.34
C ALA A 32 20.89 1.89 29.66
N SER A 33 20.59 1.54 28.41
CA SER A 33 21.58 1.02 27.49
C SER A 33 21.21 1.45 26.09
N THR A 34 21.97 2.44 25.64
CA THR A 34 22.14 2.84 24.25
C THR A 34 22.52 1.63 23.41
N THR A 35 21.70 1.30 22.42
CA THR A 35 22.16 0.54 21.25
C THR A 35 21.43 1.04 20.00
N THR A 36 22.21 1.78 19.21
CA THR A 36 22.09 2.04 17.79
C THR A 36 21.32 0.96 17.04
N SER A 37 20.14 1.29 16.53
CA SER A 37 19.48 0.47 15.51
C SER A 37 20.05 0.81 14.14
N THR A 38 21.06 0.03 13.74
CA THR A 38 21.48 -0.08 12.35
C THR A 38 20.45 -0.94 11.62
N SER A 39 19.64 -0.32 10.77
CA SER A 39 18.76 -0.99 9.81
C SER A 39 19.62 -1.80 8.84
N THR A 40 19.68 -3.12 9.07
CA THR A 40 20.30 -4.05 8.13
C THR A 40 19.19 -4.75 7.36
N THR A 41 19.20 -4.52 6.05
CA THR A 41 18.41 -5.21 5.04
C THR A 41 18.59 -6.71 5.14
N THR A 42 17.50 -7.44 5.39
CA THR A 42 17.47 -8.89 5.25
C THR A 42 17.27 -9.26 3.78
N THR A 43 18.36 -9.67 3.14
CA THR A 43 18.34 -10.54 1.97
C THR A 43 17.90 -11.94 2.41
N SER A 44 16.81 -12.46 1.84
CA SER A 44 16.39 -13.85 2.00
C SER A 44 16.72 -14.62 0.72
N ALA A 45 17.73 -15.49 0.80
CA ALA A 45 18.06 -16.45 -0.23
C ALA A 45 17.30 -17.77 -0.03
N GLY A 46 16.89 -18.41 -1.13
CA GLY A 46 16.87 -19.87 -1.29
C GLY A 46 15.72 -20.67 -0.66
N ALA A 47 14.87 -21.23 -1.53
CA ALA A 47 13.74 -22.12 -1.30
C ALA A 47 13.97 -23.32 -0.34
N ALA A 48 12.99 -23.59 0.53
CA ALA A 48 12.46 -24.92 0.84
C ALA A 48 11.16 -24.81 1.66
N ASN A 49 10.17 -25.65 1.33
CA ASN A 49 8.85 -25.72 1.94
C ASN A 49 8.85 -25.73 3.47
N GLY A 50 8.20 -24.73 4.06
CA GLY A 50 7.96 -24.62 5.49
C GLY A 50 7.52 -23.20 5.80
N ALA A 51 6.21 -22.95 5.77
CA ALA A 51 5.65 -21.66 6.12
C ALA A 51 6.14 -21.21 7.51
N PRO A 52 6.83 -20.07 7.64
CA PRO A 52 6.84 -19.36 8.91
C PRO A 52 5.57 -18.52 8.96
N ALA A 53 4.62 -18.96 9.79
CA ALA A 53 3.61 -18.08 10.35
C ALA A 53 4.32 -17.00 11.19
N GLY A 54 4.76 -15.94 10.52
CA GLY A 54 5.42 -14.78 11.08
C GLY A 54 4.69 -13.50 10.68
N GLY A 55 3.38 -13.46 10.95
CA GLY A 55 2.54 -12.28 10.73
C GLY A 55 2.86 -11.20 11.76
N GLY A 56 3.85 -10.37 11.47
CA GLY A 56 3.95 -9.04 12.09
C GLY A 56 2.74 -8.19 11.69
N PRO A 57 2.16 -7.38 12.60
CA PRO A 57 0.96 -6.60 12.29
C PRO A 57 1.20 -5.60 11.14
N GLY A 58 0.44 -5.74 10.05
CA GLY A 58 0.20 -4.67 9.06
C GLY A 58 1.40 -4.31 8.17
N GLY A 59 1.71 -5.13 7.16
CA GLY A 59 2.73 -4.84 6.14
C GLY A 59 2.30 -3.84 5.06
N GLY A 60 1.45 -2.87 5.38
CA GLY A 60 1.08 -1.81 4.45
C GLY A 60 2.24 -0.84 4.22
N VAL A 61 2.27 -0.19 3.05
CA VAL A 61 3.15 0.94 2.83
C VAL A 61 2.66 2.12 3.68
N ASP A 62 3.55 2.75 4.44
CA ASP A 62 3.28 4.03 5.07
C ASP A 62 3.34 5.16 4.02
N VAL A 63 2.23 5.33 3.30
CA VAL A 63 2.06 6.39 2.29
C VAL A 63 2.15 7.79 2.88
N SER A 64 1.98 7.93 4.20
CA SER A 64 2.03 9.22 4.90
C SER A 64 3.46 9.68 5.18
N ALA A 65 4.42 8.76 5.24
CA ALA A 65 5.83 9.07 5.40
C ALA A 65 6.50 9.57 4.11
N VAL A 66 5.88 9.33 2.95
CA VAL A 66 6.40 9.75 1.63
C VAL A 66 6.21 11.26 1.49
N SER A 67 7.32 12.00 1.52
CA SER A 67 7.33 13.48 1.53
C SER A 67 8.32 14.11 0.55
N THR A 68 9.19 13.31 -0.06
CA THR A 68 10.11 13.75 -1.11
C THR A 68 9.78 13.09 -2.45
N GLU A 69 10.19 13.72 -3.55
CA GLU A 69 10.02 13.16 -4.89
C GLU A 69 10.80 11.84 -5.06
N GLU A 70 12.00 11.73 -4.50
CA GLU A 70 12.79 10.48 -4.56
C GLU A 70 12.06 9.31 -3.88
N GLN A 71 11.43 9.55 -2.72
CA GLN A 71 10.61 8.54 -2.05
C GLN A 71 9.38 8.17 -2.88
N LEU A 72 8.78 9.14 -3.58
CA LEU A 72 7.65 8.90 -4.47
C LEU A 72 8.05 8.06 -5.70
N ILE A 73 9.22 8.32 -6.27
CA ILE A 73 9.77 7.52 -7.38
C ILE A 73 9.98 6.08 -6.94
N ALA A 74 10.61 5.87 -5.77
CA ALA A 74 10.79 4.55 -5.19
C ALA A 74 9.44 3.86 -4.92
N LEU A 75 8.46 4.58 -4.38
CA LEU A 75 7.12 4.05 -4.17
C LEU A 75 6.48 3.59 -5.49
N ILE A 76 6.53 4.39 -6.55
CA ILE A 76 5.94 4.00 -7.85
C ILE A 76 6.69 2.80 -8.44
N GLN A 77 8.00 2.71 -8.26
CA GLN A 77 8.75 1.51 -8.63
C GLN A 77 8.25 0.27 -7.87
N ASP A 78 7.99 0.39 -6.57
CA ASP A 78 7.45 -0.70 -5.74
C ASP A 78 6.03 -1.12 -6.15
N ALA A 79 5.26 -0.22 -6.78
CA ALA A 79 3.90 -0.52 -7.26
C ALA A 79 3.90 -1.60 -8.36
N TYR A 80 4.99 -1.74 -9.13
CA TYR A 80 5.19 -2.83 -10.08
C TYR A 80 5.34 -4.21 -9.40
N GLY A 81 5.67 -4.22 -8.11
CA GLY A 81 5.93 -5.42 -7.32
C GLY A 81 7.27 -6.10 -7.63
N ASP A 82 7.59 -7.11 -6.84
CA ASP A 82 8.88 -7.81 -6.90
C ASP A 82 8.89 -8.89 -7.99
N ALA A 83 9.70 -8.69 -9.03
CA ALA A 83 9.82 -9.62 -10.15
C ALA A 83 10.39 -10.99 -9.75
N SER A 84 11.09 -11.11 -8.62
CA SER A 84 11.66 -12.36 -8.14
C SER A 84 10.63 -13.30 -7.49
N LEU A 85 9.41 -12.81 -7.26
CA LEU A 85 8.32 -13.55 -6.61
C LEU A 85 7.29 -14.08 -7.63
N ASP A 86 7.72 -14.37 -8.85
CA ASP A 86 6.87 -14.88 -9.93
C ASP A 86 5.57 -14.05 -10.09
N LYS A 87 4.45 -14.70 -10.43
CA LYS A 87 3.16 -14.01 -10.64
C LYS A 87 2.64 -13.31 -9.40
N HIS A 88 3.08 -13.70 -8.20
CA HIS A 88 2.66 -13.11 -6.93
C HIS A 88 3.13 -11.65 -6.80
N ARG A 89 4.31 -11.31 -7.35
CA ARG A 89 4.88 -9.95 -7.29
C ARG A 89 4.90 -9.30 -5.89
N GLY A 90 4.81 -10.11 -4.83
CA GLY A 90 4.80 -9.73 -3.41
C GLY A 90 3.54 -8.97 -2.94
N HIS A 91 2.54 -9.65 -2.36
CA HIS A 91 1.26 -9.03 -1.97
C HIS A 91 1.29 -8.11 -0.75
N ARG A 92 2.25 -8.28 0.17
CA ARG A 92 2.24 -7.60 1.48
C ARG A 92 1.94 -6.09 1.42
N PRO A 93 2.57 -5.27 0.54
CA PRO A 93 2.32 -3.83 0.46
C PRO A 93 0.90 -3.43 0.06
N VAL A 94 0.16 -4.35 -0.58
CA VAL A 94 -1.17 -4.13 -1.18
C VAL A 94 -2.24 -5.06 -0.62
N GLN A 95 -1.89 -5.88 0.37
CA GLN A 95 -2.73 -6.98 0.84
C GLN A 95 -4.11 -6.50 1.31
N THR A 96 -4.18 -5.39 2.05
CA THR A 96 -5.45 -4.83 2.52
C THR A 96 -6.42 -4.53 1.37
N VAL A 97 -5.92 -4.04 0.23
CA VAL A 97 -6.74 -3.77 -0.96
C VAL A 97 -7.19 -5.08 -1.60
N LEU A 98 -6.30 -6.06 -1.71
CA LEU A 98 -6.62 -7.38 -2.27
C LEU A 98 -7.71 -8.07 -1.46
N ASP A 99 -7.56 -8.13 -0.13
CA ASP A 99 -8.53 -8.75 0.79
C ASP A 99 -9.91 -8.07 0.68
N THR A 100 -9.92 -6.73 0.57
CA THR A 100 -11.16 -5.94 0.48
C THR A 100 -11.86 -6.11 -0.88
N VAL A 101 -11.12 -6.04 -1.98
CA VAL A 101 -11.69 -6.03 -3.33
C VAL A 101 -12.04 -7.44 -3.81
N LEU A 102 -11.12 -8.40 -3.61
CA LEU A 102 -11.31 -9.76 -4.09
C LEU A 102 -12.21 -10.60 -3.17
N ALA A 103 -12.36 -10.20 -1.90
CA ALA A 103 -13.21 -10.88 -0.93
C ALA A 103 -12.95 -12.40 -0.82
N ILE A 104 -11.68 -12.80 -1.00
CA ILE A 104 -11.17 -14.15 -0.76
C ILE A 104 -10.04 -14.07 0.26
N SER A 105 -9.69 -15.21 0.88
CA SER A 105 -8.51 -15.25 1.75
C SER A 105 -7.23 -15.12 0.95
N HIS A 106 -6.17 -14.67 1.62
CA HIS A 106 -4.82 -14.65 1.07
C HIS A 106 -4.38 -16.05 0.60
N GLU A 107 -4.70 -17.09 1.36
CA GLU A 107 -4.39 -18.49 1.02
C GLU A 107 -5.07 -18.94 -0.28
N GLU A 108 -6.36 -18.62 -0.44
CA GLU A 108 -7.10 -18.92 -1.68
C GLU A 108 -6.50 -18.18 -2.89
N LEU A 109 -6.13 -16.90 -2.70
CA LEU A 109 -5.44 -16.14 -3.74
C LEU A 109 -4.13 -16.82 -4.15
N HIS A 110 -3.33 -17.27 -3.17
CA HIS A 110 -2.09 -18.00 -3.43
C HIS A 110 -2.30 -19.26 -4.25
N VAL A 111 -3.27 -20.09 -3.88
CA VAL A 111 -3.60 -21.34 -4.60
C VAL A 111 -3.92 -21.06 -6.07
N ARG A 112 -4.71 -20.03 -6.37
CA ARG A 112 -5.05 -19.67 -7.76
C ARG A 112 -3.85 -19.17 -8.55
N MET A 113 -2.98 -18.38 -7.92
CA MET A 113 -1.80 -17.84 -8.57
C MET A 113 -0.70 -18.89 -8.78
N ASP A 114 -0.57 -19.86 -7.88
CA ASP A 114 0.28 -21.05 -8.06
C ASP A 114 -0.21 -21.94 -9.22
N ALA A 115 -1.54 -21.95 -9.46
CA ALA A 115 -2.12 -22.56 -10.66
C ALA A 115 -1.89 -21.73 -11.95
N GLY A 116 -1.23 -20.57 -11.85
CA GLY A 116 -0.78 -19.76 -12.98
C GLY A 116 -1.65 -18.55 -13.27
N ALA A 117 -2.70 -18.27 -12.49
CA ALA A 117 -3.49 -17.06 -12.64
C ALA A 117 -2.69 -15.80 -12.22
N ASN A 118 -2.96 -14.67 -12.88
CA ASN A 118 -2.56 -13.36 -12.36
C ASN A 118 -3.74 -12.70 -11.64
N LEU A 119 -3.52 -11.53 -11.03
CA LEU A 119 -4.56 -10.82 -10.28
C LEU A 119 -5.77 -10.45 -11.16
N ALA A 120 -5.57 -10.12 -12.44
CA ALA A 120 -6.65 -9.83 -13.37
C ALA A 120 -7.52 -11.06 -13.64
N THR A 121 -6.90 -12.23 -13.85
CA THR A 121 -7.60 -13.51 -14.02
C THR A 121 -8.38 -13.85 -12.75
N VAL A 122 -7.74 -13.76 -11.58
CA VAL A 122 -8.41 -14.04 -10.29
C VAL A 122 -9.61 -13.11 -10.07
N ALA A 123 -9.48 -11.81 -10.35
CA ALA A 123 -10.59 -10.87 -10.27
C ALA A 123 -11.73 -11.26 -11.22
N THR A 124 -11.40 -11.58 -12.47
CA THR A 124 -12.39 -11.96 -13.49
C THR A 124 -13.15 -13.23 -13.09
N ASP A 125 -12.46 -14.24 -12.57
CA ASP A 125 -13.06 -15.50 -12.11
C ASP A 125 -14.02 -15.30 -10.93
N LEU A 126 -13.80 -14.24 -10.15
CA LEU A 126 -14.69 -13.80 -9.05
C LEU A 126 -15.83 -12.88 -9.52
N GLY A 127 -15.92 -12.58 -10.82
CA GLY A 127 -16.90 -11.65 -11.38
C GLY A 127 -16.59 -10.18 -11.10
N ILE A 128 -15.34 -9.85 -10.76
CA ILE A 128 -14.86 -8.49 -10.51
C ILE A 128 -14.13 -8.00 -11.76
N ASP A 129 -14.46 -6.80 -12.25
CA ASP A 129 -13.69 -6.16 -13.32
C ASP A 129 -12.27 -5.85 -12.81
N PRO A 130 -11.20 -6.33 -13.47
CA PRO A 130 -9.82 -6.00 -13.10
C PRO A 130 -9.54 -4.50 -12.94
N GLN A 131 -10.27 -3.63 -13.66
CA GLN A 131 -10.16 -2.17 -13.47
C GLN A 131 -10.62 -1.69 -12.10
N THR A 132 -11.55 -2.40 -11.46
CA THR A 132 -11.96 -2.12 -10.07
C THR A 132 -10.79 -2.31 -9.11
N LEU A 133 -10.05 -3.42 -9.27
CA LEU A 133 -8.85 -3.68 -8.47
C LEU A 133 -7.76 -2.64 -8.72
N ILE A 134 -7.46 -2.33 -9.98
CA ILE A 134 -6.46 -1.32 -10.34
C ILE A 134 -6.81 0.04 -9.74
N THR A 135 -8.08 0.45 -9.85
CA THR A 135 -8.55 1.74 -9.29
C THR A 135 -8.40 1.77 -7.77
N ALA A 136 -8.73 0.68 -7.07
CA ALA A 136 -8.59 0.61 -5.63
C ALA A 136 -7.11 0.68 -5.18
N LEU A 137 -6.21 0.01 -5.90
CA LEU A 137 -4.77 0.07 -5.64
C LEU A 137 -4.20 1.48 -5.84
N VAL A 138 -4.56 2.12 -6.97
CA VAL A 138 -4.16 3.52 -7.26
C VAL A 138 -4.69 4.46 -6.19
N ALA A 139 -5.95 4.32 -5.78
CA ALA A 139 -6.55 5.14 -4.74
C ALA A 139 -5.84 4.96 -3.38
N SER A 140 -5.41 3.74 -3.06
CA SER A 140 -4.71 3.46 -1.80
C SER A 140 -3.34 4.16 -1.70
N TRP A 141 -2.63 4.36 -2.82
CA TRP A 141 -1.28 4.92 -2.83
C TRP A 141 -1.22 6.38 -3.29
N SER A 142 -2.29 6.87 -3.93
CA SER A 142 -2.45 8.28 -4.34
C SER A 142 -2.17 9.31 -3.23
N PRO A 143 -2.49 9.08 -1.94
CA PRO A 143 -2.17 10.04 -0.88
C PRO A 143 -0.67 10.38 -0.77
N ALA A 144 0.24 9.48 -1.16
CA ALA A 144 1.67 9.79 -1.18
C ALA A 144 1.98 10.94 -2.18
N ILE A 145 1.30 10.97 -3.32
CA ILE A 145 1.45 12.03 -4.33
C ILE A 145 0.91 13.35 -3.76
N ASP A 146 -0.25 13.31 -3.09
CA ASP A 146 -0.84 14.47 -2.42
C ASP A 146 0.09 15.05 -1.35
N ASN A 147 0.76 14.19 -0.57
CA ASN A 147 1.72 14.61 0.45
C ASN A 147 2.93 15.32 -0.16
N VAL A 148 3.53 14.76 -1.22
CA VAL A 148 4.69 15.36 -1.90
C VAL A 148 4.33 16.66 -2.64
N LEU A 149 3.11 16.75 -3.18
CA LEU A 149 2.57 18.00 -3.71
C LEU A 149 2.42 19.06 -2.63
N ALA A 150 1.91 18.69 -1.44
CA ALA A 150 1.73 19.60 -0.32
C ALA A 150 3.05 20.13 0.26
N THR A 151 4.16 19.39 0.13
CA THR A 151 5.50 19.91 0.50
C THR A 151 6.05 20.90 -0.53
N GLY A 152 5.45 20.96 -1.73
CA GLY A 152 5.93 21.77 -2.85
C GLY A 152 7.13 21.15 -3.59
N ALA A 153 7.43 19.87 -3.34
CA ALA A 153 8.51 19.17 -4.04
C ALA A 153 8.16 18.86 -5.51
N ILE A 154 6.87 18.80 -5.84
CA ILE A 154 6.34 18.64 -7.20
C ILE A 154 5.24 19.68 -7.45
N THR A 155 4.96 19.95 -8.73
CA THR A 155 3.84 20.76 -9.19
C THR A 155 2.57 19.94 -9.39
N GLU A 156 1.41 20.60 -9.53
CA GLU A 156 0.14 19.93 -9.87
C GLU A 156 0.22 19.13 -11.18
N ALA A 157 0.90 19.67 -12.19
CA ALA A 157 1.08 19.00 -13.47
C ALA A 157 1.94 17.73 -13.35
N GLU A 158 2.96 17.76 -12.49
CA GLU A 158 3.77 16.58 -12.18
C GLU A 158 2.99 15.57 -11.33
N ALA A 159 2.18 16.03 -10.38
CA ALA A 159 1.31 15.16 -9.59
C ALA A 159 0.34 14.35 -10.48
N GLU A 160 -0.25 14.97 -11.51
CA GLU A 160 -1.08 14.28 -12.49
C GLU A 160 -0.28 13.21 -13.26
N GLN A 161 0.94 13.52 -13.68
CA GLN A 161 1.81 12.56 -14.37
C GLN A 161 2.24 11.41 -13.45
N TYR A 162 2.55 11.69 -12.19
CA TYR A 162 2.86 10.65 -11.20
C TYR A 162 1.66 9.74 -10.93
N ARG A 163 0.42 10.26 -10.91
CA ARG A 163 -0.78 9.41 -10.82
C ARG A 163 -0.95 8.52 -12.04
N ALA A 164 -0.64 9.02 -13.23
CA ALA A 164 -0.67 8.22 -14.45
C ALA A 164 0.38 7.09 -14.40
N ALA A 165 1.62 7.41 -13.98
CA ALA A 165 2.68 6.42 -13.80
C ALA A 165 2.33 5.36 -12.74
N LEU A 166 1.73 5.77 -11.61
CA LEU A 166 1.23 4.85 -10.58
C LEU A 166 0.16 3.90 -11.14
N LYS A 167 -0.77 4.43 -11.95
CA LYS A 167 -1.79 3.63 -12.62
C LYS A 167 -1.18 2.63 -13.59
N GLU A 168 -0.17 3.04 -14.36
CA GLU A 168 0.55 2.14 -15.25
C GLU A 168 1.22 1.01 -14.48
N ALA A 169 1.93 1.33 -13.39
CA ALA A 169 2.59 0.35 -12.54
C ALA A 169 1.62 -0.70 -11.99
N PHE A 170 0.48 -0.28 -11.44
CA PHE A 170 -0.53 -1.22 -10.96
C PHE A 170 -1.24 -1.97 -12.07
N THR A 171 -1.46 -1.35 -13.22
CA THR A 171 -2.01 -2.04 -14.39
C THR A 171 -1.08 -3.18 -14.78
N PHE A 172 0.20 -2.89 -14.97
CA PHE A 172 1.22 -3.88 -15.30
C PHE A 172 1.22 -5.01 -14.27
N ARG A 173 1.29 -4.69 -12.99
CA ARG A 173 1.29 -5.67 -11.91
C ARG A 173 0.06 -6.58 -11.93
N VAL A 174 -1.13 -6.01 -12.11
CA VAL A 174 -2.40 -6.74 -12.10
C VAL A 174 -2.53 -7.67 -13.31
N THR A 175 -2.06 -7.22 -14.48
CA THR A 175 -2.18 -7.96 -15.74
C THR A 175 -0.94 -8.78 -16.10
N TRP A 176 0.10 -8.78 -15.27
CA TRP A 176 1.38 -9.37 -15.64
C TRP A 176 1.25 -10.86 -15.97
N ASN A 177 1.91 -11.29 -17.04
CA ASN A 177 1.75 -12.61 -17.65
C ASN A 177 2.75 -13.67 -17.13
N GLY A 178 3.80 -13.27 -16.42
CA GLY A 178 4.89 -14.16 -16.01
C GLY A 178 6.20 -13.97 -16.77
N THR A 179 6.20 -13.20 -17.86
CA THR A 179 7.33 -13.13 -18.80
C THR A 179 7.81 -11.71 -19.09
N ASP A 180 6.94 -10.70 -18.98
CA ASP A 180 7.32 -9.33 -19.33
C ASP A 180 8.32 -8.78 -18.31
N ALA A 181 9.36 -8.09 -18.79
CA ALA A 181 10.31 -7.42 -17.91
C ALA A 181 9.62 -6.29 -17.15
N THR A 182 9.86 -6.21 -15.83
CA THR A 182 9.34 -5.10 -15.02
C THR A 182 9.99 -3.78 -15.47
N PRO A 183 9.20 -2.76 -15.83
CA PRO A 183 9.73 -1.44 -16.14
C PRO A 183 10.50 -0.84 -14.96
N THR A 184 11.58 -0.11 -15.28
CA THR A 184 12.28 0.73 -14.30
C THR A 184 11.72 2.15 -14.36
N PHE A 185 11.19 2.64 -13.25
CA PHE A 185 10.71 4.00 -13.12
C PHE A 185 11.75 4.87 -12.41
N THR A 186 12.27 5.88 -13.11
CA THR A 186 13.32 6.78 -12.60
C THR A 186 12.83 8.22 -12.42
N GLY A 187 11.51 8.44 -12.38
CA GLY A 187 10.87 9.76 -12.33
C GLY A 187 10.27 10.20 -13.66
N LEU A 188 9.69 11.41 -13.66
CA LEU A 188 9.14 12.02 -14.87
C LEU A 188 10.29 12.39 -15.81
N SER A 189 10.14 12.07 -17.09
CA SER A 189 11.13 12.44 -18.10
C SER A 189 11.11 13.96 -18.27
N ALA A 190 12.23 14.61 -17.96
CA ALA A 190 12.43 16.05 -18.14
C ALA A 190 12.49 16.46 -19.62
#